data_AF-A0A536SA06-F1
#
_entry.id   AF-A0A536SA06-F1
#
_cell.length_a   1.000
_cell.length_b   1.000
_cell.length_c   1.000
_cell.angle_alpha   90.00
_cell.angle_beta   90.00
_cell.angle_gamma   90.00
#
_symmetry.space_group_name_H-M   'P 1'
#
loop_
_entity.id
_entity.type
_entity.pdbx_description
1 polymer ?
#
loop_
_entity_poly.entity_id
_entity_poly.type
_entity_poly.pdbx_seq_one_letter_code
_entity_poly.pdbx_strand_id
1 'polypeptide(L)'
;ISPWLGGIPTCHGSGGMAGHYAFGGRTGGSVIIYGLIFVALGLLFGSGFDHVVRAFPLPILGVLLLFEALSLVWLIRDTADSRLDFPIAALVGLMAVGLPYGYLVGMVVGTILVWLGARVNLVNIDKH
;
A
#
# COMPACT_ATOMS: atom_id res chain seq x y z
N ILE A 1 -17.13 0.01 9.28
CA ILE A 1 -18.33 0.28 8.44
C ILE A 1 -18.18 -0.11 6.97
N SER A 2 -16.99 0.07 6.35
CA SER A 2 -16.76 -0.17 4.90
C SER A 2 -17.36 -1.48 4.36
N PRO A 3 -17.10 -2.67 4.94
CA PRO A 3 -17.59 -3.93 4.37
C PRO A 3 -19.12 -4.04 4.33
N TRP A 4 -19.81 -3.40 5.27
CA TRP A 4 -21.27 -3.42 5.39
C TRP A 4 -21.95 -2.48 4.38
N LEU A 5 -21.18 -1.59 3.75
CA LEU A 5 -21.65 -0.60 2.78
C LEU A 5 -21.07 -0.86 1.37
N GLY A 6 -20.61 -2.09 1.11
CA GLY A 6 -20.01 -2.47 -0.18
C GLY A 6 -18.61 -1.89 -0.44
N GLY A 7 -17.93 -1.42 0.60
CA GLY A 7 -16.58 -0.88 0.52
C GLY A 7 -15.50 -1.98 0.45
N ILE A 8 -14.37 -1.63 -0.15
CA ILE A 8 -13.17 -2.46 -0.23
C ILE A 8 -12.30 -2.30 1.03
N PRO A 9 -11.43 -3.27 1.37
CA PRO A 9 -10.45 -3.10 2.43
C PRO A 9 -9.52 -1.91 2.14
N THR A 10 -9.34 -1.04 3.12
CA THR A 10 -8.49 0.15 3.03
C THR A 10 -7.38 0.09 4.07
N CYS A 11 -6.25 0.75 3.77
CA CYS A 11 -5.14 0.93 4.70
C CYS A 11 -4.96 2.42 5.04
N HIS A 12 -3.78 2.79 5.55
CA HIS A 12 -3.51 4.15 6.02
C HIS A 12 -3.51 5.22 4.91
N GLY A 13 -3.27 4.85 3.65
CA GLY A 13 -3.29 5.80 2.52
C GLY A 13 -2.24 6.92 2.65
N SER A 14 -1.04 6.61 3.17
CA SER A 14 0.00 7.59 3.51
C SER A 14 0.41 8.49 2.33
N GLY A 15 0.51 7.97 1.11
CA GLY A 15 0.82 8.77 -0.09
C GLY A 15 -0.22 9.87 -0.36
N GLY A 16 -1.51 9.53 -0.27
CA GLY A 16 -2.59 10.51 -0.40
C GLY A 16 -2.58 11.56 0.71
N MET A 17 -2.29 11.14 1.95
CA MET A 17 -2.14 12.08 3.08
C MET A 17 -0.94 13.01 2.91
N ALA A 18 0.18 12.51 2.38
CA ALA A 18 1.34 13.34 2.04
C ALA A 18 0.97 14.39 0.99
N GLY A 19 0.14 14.03 -0.01
CA GLY A 19 -0.43 14.98 -0.96
C GLY A 19 -1.29 16.05 -0.30
N HIS A 20 -2.24 15.65 0.57
CA HIS A 20 -3.04 16.60 1.34
C HIS A 20 -2.17 17.55 2.16
N TYR A 21 -1.07 17.06 2.75
CA TYR A 21 -0.12 17.89 3.46
C TYR A 21 0.67 18.82 2.53
N ALA A 22 1.13 18.34 1.37
CA ALA A 22 1.81 19.17 0.37
C ALA A 22 0.92 20.31 -0.14
N PHE A 23 -0.39 20.07 -0.29
CA PHE A 23 -1.39 21.07 -0.67
C PHE A 23 -1.90 21.95 0.50
N GLY A 24 -1.21 21.95 1.64
CA GLY A 24 -1.52 22.86 2.76
C GLY A 24 -2.54 22.31 3.78
N GLY A 25 -3.00 21.07 3.64
CA GLY A 25 -3.76 20.39 4.67
C GLY A 25 -2.91 20.17 5.92
N ARG A 26 -3.40 20.58 7.09
CA ARG A 26 -2.70 20.43 8.38
C ARG A 26 -3.52 19.66 9.42
N THR A 27 -4.76 19.33 9.08
CA THR A 27 -5.69 18.60 9.94
C THR A 27 -6.44 17.55 9.13
N GLY A 28 -7.08 16.60 9.80
CA GLY A 28 -7.94 15.61 9.14
C GLY A 28 -9.16 16.20 8.44
N GLY A 29 -9.43 17.51 8.60
CA GLY A 29 -10.54 18.19 7.95
C GLY A 29 -10.48 18.14 6.42
N SER A 30 -9.28 18.17 5.82
CA SER A 30 -9.13 18.07 4.36
C SER A 30 -9.66 16.74 3.81
N VAL A 31 -9.36 15.64 4.52
CA VAL A 31 -9.81 14.29 4.15
C VAL A 31 -11.31 14.14 4.36
N ILE A 32 -11.86 14.73 5.44
CA ILE A 32 -13.31 14.73 5.69
C ILE A 32 -14.06 15.48 4.59
N ILE A 33 -13.60 16.69 4.22
CA ILE A 33 -14.21 17.50 3.15
C ILE A 33 -14.15 16.75 1.82
N TYR A 34 -12.99 16.18 1.49
CA TYR A 34 -12.81 15.38 0.27
C TYR A 34 -13.76 14.17 0.23
N GLY A 35 -13.86 13.42 1.33
CA GLY A 35 -14.78 12.30 1.45
C GLY A 35 -16.25 12.72 1.33
N LEU A 36 -16.63 13.85 1.94
CA LEU A 36 -17.99 14.38 1.87
C LEU A 36 -18.36 14.82 0.44
N ILE A 37 -17.42 15.43 -0.29
CA ILE A 37 -17.61 15.76 -1.70
C ILE A 37 -17.85 14.48 -2.52
N PHE A 38 -17.08 13.41 -2.28
CA PHE A 38 -17.29 12.13 -2.96
C PHE A 38 -18.61 11.46 -2.63
N VAL A 39 -19.05 11.51 -1.37
CA VAL A 39 -20.38 11.02 -0.99
C VAL A 39 -21.47 11.82 -1.69
N ALA A 40 -21.36 13.16 -1.70
CA ALA A 40 -22.32 14.03 -2.39
C ALA A 40 -22.36 13.75 -3.91
N LEU A 41 -21.19 13.62 -4.55
CA LEU A 41 -21.11 13.29 -5.98
C LEU A 41 -21.68 11.90 -6.28
N GLY A 42 -21.41 10.90 -5.45
CA GLY A 42 -21.95 9.55 -5.61
C GLY A 42 -23.48 9.53 -5.47
N LEU A 43 -24.04 10.27 -4.51
CA LEU A 43 -25.49 10.34 -4.29
C LEU A 43 -26.22 11.13 -5.38
N LEU A 44 -25.65 12.24 -5.86
CA LEU A 44 -26.30 13.14 -6.82
C LEU A 44 -26.03 12.77 -8.29
N PHE A 45 -24.85 12.25 -8.60
CA PHE A 45 -24.36 12.00 -9.97
C PHE A 45 -23.99 10.53 -10.24
N GLY A 46 -24.34 9.60 -9.35
CA GLY A 46 -23.97 8.19 -9.46
C GLY A 46 -24.46 7.50 -10.75
N SER A 47 -25.61 7.91 -11.29
CA SER A 47 -26.19 7.32 -12.51
C SER A 47 -25.35 7.56 -13.77
N GLY A 48 -24.55 8.63 -13.82
CA GLY A 48 -23.65 8.96 -14.92
C GLY A 48 -22.19 8.56 -14.70
N PHE A 49 -21.86 7.95 -13.56
CA PHE A 49 -20.48 7.73 -13.14
C PHE A 49 -19.70 6.79 -14.09
N ASP A 50 -20.36 5.75 -14.63
CA ASP A 50 -19.75 4.82 -15.57
C ASP A 50 -19.19 5.52 -16.82
N HIS A 51 -19.88 6.54 -17.34
CA HIS A 51 -19.41 7.33 -18.48
C HIS A 51 -18.18 8.18 -18.13
N VAL A 52 -18.13 8.74 -16.92
CA VAL A 52 -16.98 9.51 -16.44
C VAL A 52 -15.75 8.61 -16.27
N VAL A 53 -15.93 7.40 -15.71
CA VAL A 53 -14.84 6.43 -15.56
C VAL A 53 -14.29 5.99 -16.91
N ARG A 54 -15.17 5.74 -17.90
CA ARG A 54 -14.75 5.36 -19.26
C ARG A 54 -14.08 6.50 -20.03
N ALA A 55 -14.37 7.75 -19.68
CA ALA A 55 -13.68 8.91 -20.24
C ALA A 55 -12.25 9.07 -19.69
N PHE A 56 -11.88 8.39 -18.61
CA PHE A 56 -10.56 8.50 -18.02
C PHE A 56 -9.51 7.82 -18.92
N PRO A 57 -8.47 8.54 -19.37
CA PRO A 57 -7.45 7.97 -20.24
C PRO A 57 -6.59 6.95 -19.47
N LEU A 58 -6.73 5.67 -19.83
CA LEU A 58 -5.94 4.57 -19.29
C LEU A 58 -4.40 4.82 -19.30
N PRO A 59 -3.81 5.49 -20.30
CA PRO A 59 -2.39 5.81 -20.27
C PRO A 59 -1.98 6.71 -19.09
N ILE A 60 -2.81 7.70 -18.72
CA ILE A 60 -2.52 8.57 -17.57
C ILE A 60 -2.57 7.78 -16.27
N LEU A 61 -3.56 6.88 -16.13
CA LEU A 61 -3.65 5.99 -14.98
C LEU A 61 -2.38 5.13 -14.85
N GLY A 62 -1.93 4.54 -15.96
CA GLY A 62 -0.71 3.73 -15.99
C GLY A 62 0.53 4.51 -15.58
N VAL A 63 0.68 5.75 -16.03
CA VAL A 63 1.80 6.62 -15.65
C VAL A 63 1.74 6.96 -14.15
N LEU A 64 0.57 7.33 -13.62
CA LEU A 64 0.40 7.60 -12.19
C LEU A 64 0.79 6.39 -11.34
N LEU A 65 0.29 5.19 -11.70
CA LEU A 65 0.62 3.95 -11.00
C LEU A 65 2.09 3.57 -11.11
N LEU A 66 2.73 3.86 -12.25
CA LEU A 66 4.16 3.65 -12.44
C LEU A 66 4.98 4.50 -11.47
N PHE A 67 4.66 5.80 -11.35
CA PHE A 67 5.36 6.68 -10.42
C PHE A 67 5.18 6.24 -8.96
N GLU A 68 3.96 5.87 -8.56
CA GLU A 68 3.72 5.33 -7.21
C GLU A 68 4.50 4.02 -6.96
N ALA A 69 4.55 3.12 -7.95
CA ALA A 69 5.33 1.90 -7.85
C ALA A 69 6.84 2.19 -7.73
N LEU A 70 7.37 3.13 -8.51
CA LEU A 70 8.76 3.55 -8.43
C LEU A 70 9.09 4.18 -7.07
N SER A 71 8.20 5.03 -6.54
CA SER A 71 8.34 5.60 -5.20
C SER A 71 8.38 4.53 -4.11
N LEU A 72 7.56 3.48 -4.24
CA LEU A 72 7.55 2.37 -3.29
C LEU A 72 8.81 1.49 -3.40
N VAL A 73 9.28 1.21 -4.62
CA VAL A 73 10.54 0.48 -4.85
C VAL A 73 11.73 1.26 -4.32
N TRP A 74 11.70 2.60 -4.41
CA TRP A 74 12.75 3.44 -3.86
C TRP A 74 12.85 3.31 -2.34
N LEU A 75 11.72 3.16 -1.62
CA LEU A 75 11.70 2.94 -0.18
C LEU A 75 12.33 1.59 0.24
N ILE A 76 12.25 0.56 -0.62
CA ILE A 76 12.90 -0.74 -0.37
C ILE A 76 14.44 -0.61 -0.35
N ARG A 77 14.99 0.42 -1.01
CA ARG A 77 16.44 0.67 -1.03
C ARG A 77 17.03 0.81 0.37
N ASP A 78 16.29 1.36 1.32
CA ASP A 78 16.76 1.50 2.71
C ASP A 78 17.00 0.15 3.40
N THR A 79 16.41 -0.92 2.86
CA THR A 79 16.59 -2.31 3.33
C THR A 79 17.67 -3.05 2.53
N ALA A 80 18.20 -2.47 1.44
CA ALA A 80 19.11 -3.15 0.51
C ALA A 80 20.50 -3.44 1.10
N ASP A 81 20.93 -2.68 2.11
CA ASP A 81 22.22 -2.90 2.77
C ASP A 81 22.19 -4.12 3.72
N SER A 82 21.00 -4.60 4.10
CA SER A 82 20.85 -5.76 4.95
C SER A 82 20.90 -7.06 4.15
N ARG A 83 21.85 -7.93 4.51
CA ARG A 83 22.06 -9.25 3.87
C ARG A 83 20.92 -10.24 4.10
N LEU A 84 20.09 -10.03 5.13
CA LEU A 84 18.96 -10.90 5.46
C LEU A 84 17.61 -10.27 5.10
N ASP A 85 17.45 -8.95 5.28
CA ASP A 85 16.14 -8.33 5.10
C ASP A 85 15.78 -8.12 3.63
N PHE A 86 16.76 -7.76 2.79
CA PHE A 86 16.54 -7.60 1.35
C PHE A 86 16.05 -8.89 0.66
N PRO A 87 16.69 -10.07 0.82
CA PRO A 87 16.20 -11.29 0.18
C PRO A 87 14.85 -11.74 0.74
N ILE A 88 14.56 -11.53 2.03
CA ILE A 88 13.24 -11.81 2.60
C ILE A 88 12.18 -10.92 1.96
N ALA A 89 12.43 -9.61 1.86
CA ALA A 89 11.52 -8.67 1.22
C ALA A 89 11.27 -9.04 -0.26
N ALA A 90 12.31 -9.39 -1.01
CA ALA A 90 12.20 -9.84 -2.39
C ALA A 90 11.39 -11.13 -2.53
N LEU A 91 11.62 -12.10 -1.63
CA LEU A 91 10.86 -13.35 -1.58
C LEU A 91 9.38 -13.12 -1.32
N VAL A 92 9.06 -12.26 -0.34
CA VAL A 92 7.67 -11.89 -0.02
C VAL A 92 7.01 -11.19 -1.21
N GLY A 93 7.72 -10.29 -1.89
CA GLY A 93 7.26 -9.65 -3.11
C GLY A 93 6.97 -10.64 -4.24
N LEU A 94 7.87 -11.61 -4.45
CA LEU A 94 7.67 -12.65 -5.47
C LEU A 94 6.48 -13.55 -5.15
N MET A 95 6.32 -13.94 -3.88
CA MET A 95 5.16 -14.71 -3.42
C MET A 95 3.85 -13.94 -3.62
N ALA A 96 3.85 -12.63 -3.34
CA ALA A 96 2.69 -11.76 -3.53
C ALA A 96 2.20 -11.71 -4.98
N VAL A 97 3.12 -11.79 -5.95
CA VAL A 97 2.80 -11.79 -7.39
C VAL A 97 2.47 -13.18 -7.91
N GLY A 98 3.17 -14.22 -7.45
CA GLY A 98 3.14 -15.55 -8.06
C GLY A 98 2.12 -16.53 -7.49
N LEU A 99 1.58 -16.29 -6.27
CA LEU A 99 0.71 -17.25 -5.57
C LEU A 99 -0.73 -16.74 -5.41
N PRO A 100 -1.73 -17.65 -5.42
CA PRO A 100 -3.08 -17.30 -4.96
C PRO A 100 -3.02 -16.90 -3.48
N TYR A 101 -3.63 -15.77 -3.14
CA TYR A 101 -3.50 -15.14 -1.81
C TYR A 101 -2.04 -14.84 -1.41
N GLY A 102 -1.17 -14.62 -2.40
CA GLY A 102 0.27 -14.44 -2.21
C GLY A 102 0.65 -13.36 -1.21
N TYR A 103 -0.14 -12.29 -1.09
CA TYR A 103 0.07 -11.27 -0.07
C TYR A 103 -0.02 -11.84 1.36
N LEU A 104 -1.05 -12.67 1.64
CA LEU A 104 -1.22 -13.31 2.94
C LEU A 104 -0.11 -14.33 3.20
N VAL A 105 0.18 -15.19 2.21
CA VAL A 105 1.24 -16.20 2.29
C VAL A 105 2.59 -15.53 2.52
N GLY A 106 2.91 -14.51 1.74
CA GLY A 106 4.14 -13.73 1.85
C GLY A 106 4.28 -13.06 3.21
N MET A 107 3.23 -12.43 3.76
CA MET A 107 3.29 -11.83 5.10
C MET A 107 3.59 -12.87 6.20
N VAL A 108 2.92 -14.02 6.16
CA VAL A 108 3.12 -15.09 7.14
C VAL A 108 4.54 -15.65 7.04
N VAL A 109 4.98 -16.02 5.83
CA VAL A 109 6.32 -16.57 5.60
C VAL A 109 7.41 -15.56 5.96
N GLY A 110 7.28 -14.31 5.52
CA GLY A 110 8.22 -13.24 5.83
C GLY A 110 8.36 -13.02 7.34
N THR A 111 7.25 -13.00 8.07
CA THR A 111 7.24 -12.81 9.53
C THR A 111 7.93 -13.98 10.24
N ILE A 112 7.66 -15.22 9.81
CA ILE A 112 8.32 -16.42 10.36
C ILE A 112 9.84 -16.39 10.08
N LEU A 113 10.25 -16.03 8.87
CA LEU A 113 11.67 -15.96 8.50
C LEU A 113 12.43 -14.91 9.32
N VAL A 114 11.85 -13.71 9.49
CA VAL A 114 12.43 -12.67 10.34
C VAL A 114 12.50 -13.11 11.80
N TRP A 115 11.43 -13.75 12.31
CA TRP A 115 11.41 -14.25 13.69
C TRP A 115 12.45 -15.34 13.95
N LEU A 116 12.60 -16.30 13.03
CA LEU A 116 13.61 -17.35 13.12
C LEU A 116 15.03 -16.77 12.98
N GLY A 117 15.24 -15.84 12.05
CA GLY A 117 16.52 -15.14 11.87
C GLY A 117 16.94 -14.40 13.13
N ALA A 118 16.02 -13.67 13.77
CA ALA A 118 16.28 -13.00 15.04
C ALA A 118 16.62 -13.99 16.17
N ARG A 119 15.91 -15.12 16.26
CA ARG A 119 16.21 -16.18 17.24
C ARG A 119 17.61 -16.76 17.06
N VAL A 120 18.03 -17.05 15.83
CA VAL A 120 19.36 -17.60 15.54
C VAL A 120 20.47 -16.59 15.86
N ASN A 121 20.25 -15.31 15.53
CA ASN A 121 21.22 -14.25 15.86
C ASN A 121 21.37 -14.07 17.37
N LEU A 122 20.27 -14.08 18.13
CA LEU A 122 20.31 -13.98 19.60
C LEU A 122 21.01 -15.18 20.26
N VAL A 123 20.78 -16.40 19.76
CA VAL A 123 21.46 -17.62 20.23
C VAL A 123 22.95 -17.63 19.91
N ASN A 124 23.39 -16.90 18.88
CA ASN A 124 24.80 -16.82 18.52
C ASN A 124 25.57 -15.77 19.35
N ILE A 125 24.89 -14.76 19.88
CA ILE A 125 25.46 -13.74 20.78
C ILE A 125 25.71 -14.32 22.19
N ASP A 126 24.91 -15.28 22.64
CA ASP A 126 25.01 -15.90 23.98
C ASP A 126 26.16 -16.94 24.11
N LYS A 127 27.05 -17.02 23.11
CA LYS A 127 28.18 -17.97 23.07
C LYS A 127 29.55 -17.31 23.27
N HIS A 128 29.59 -16.02 23.61
CA HIS A 128 30.81 -15.28 23.93
C HIS A 128 30.83 -14.80 25.37
#